data_AF-A0A0S4QMG1-F1
#
_entry.id   AF-A0A0S4QMG1-F1
#
_cell.length_a   1.000
_cell.length_b   1.000
_cell.length_c   1.000
_cell.angle_alpha   90.00
_cell.angle_beta   90.00
_cell.angle_gamma   90.00
#
_symmetry.space_group_name_H-M   'P 1'
#
loop_
_entity.id
_entity.type
_entity.pdbx_description
1 polymer ?
#
loop_
_entity_poly.entity_id
_entity_poly.type
_entity_poly.pdbx_seq_one_letter_code
_entity_poly.pdbx_strand_id
1 'polypeptide(L)'
;MNAVSALPATRDPFAGRDALDALASLDDLDLLVVGDVMLDSWVWGPPRGLSREGPVPVVAVAGRSEAPGGAGNAAAAAAGLGARVRLVATVGDDQDGTRLRELLDDAGVDTAAVLDDRGRRTVHKQRICSGEHLHLRVDSGDEAPPGPAANAGITSRLFDAPVGALGLVGSSAAVLACDYSTGLFSPDLIPRLGSAARNAGRPLVVDAHDPRRWAPARPDIVTPNAGETASLLPPDASGPFLADRPRTVAAHAKAILAATGARVVVATLDRDGLVVLDGERPPLHLPADPAPDGHTAGAGDTLAATLATALGGGVALEPAVALAAAAASVVVRRPGTSVCTAADLRARLEPKPTGAIDLPALAERVHTERHRGSRIVLTNGCFDVLHRGHIAYLAAARALGDVLIVGVNSDAGVRRLKGPGRPVNSLEDRLAVLTAITDVDYLVVFDEDTATGLITALRPDVYVKGGDYTEAMLPEATLVRAQGGQVRFVDYVPDHSTSGLLDRIRGGRAPALTRRRR
;
A
#
# COMPACT_ATOMS: atom_id res chain seq x y z
N MET A 1 -1.89 8.58 -32.68
CA MET A 1 -2.03 9.35 -31.43
C MET A 1 -2.96 8.55 -30.53
N ASN A 2 -2.41 7.56 -29.83
CA ASN A 2 -3.16 6.80 -28.83
C ASN A 2 -3.08 7.61 -27.55
N ALA A 3 -4.10 8.44 -27.32
CA ALA A 3 -4.29 9.07 -26.03
C ALA A 3 -4.41 7.94 -25.01
N VAL A 4 -3.47 7.88 -24.08
CA VAL A 4 -3.79 7.34 -22.75
C VAL A 4 -4.97 8.17 -22.33
N SER A 5 -6.15 7.56 -22.32
CA SER A 5 -7.30 8.13 -21.64
C SER A 5 -6.87 8.18 -20.18
N ALA A 6 -6.18 9.25 -19.79
CA ALA A 6 -6.26 9.73 -18.43
C ALA A 6 -7.76 9.86 -18.21
N LEU A 7 -8.32 8.97 -17.39
CA LEU A 7 -9.69 9.09 -16.97
C LEU A 7 -9.89 10.57 -16.59
N PRO A 8 -10.95 11.25 -17.08
CA PRO A 8 -11.27 12.56 -16.53
C PRO A 8 -11.29 12.39 -15.01
N ALA A 9 -10.69 13.35 -14.29
CA ALA A 9 -10.62 13.39 -12.83
C ALA A 9 -12.02 13.55 -12.20
N THR A 10 -12.92 12.63 -12.50
CA THR A 10 -14.34 12.65 -12.21
C THR A 10 -14.75 11.22 -11.89
N ARG A 11 -15.13 11.06 -10.62
CA ARG A 11 -15.27 9.81 -9.84
C ARG A 11 -13.93 9.20 -9.51
N ASP A 12 -13.59 9.32 -8.24
CA ASP A 12 -12.89 8.27 -7.52
C ASP A 12 -13.34 6.89 -8.08
N PRO A 13 -12.48 6.14 -8.79
CA PRO A 13 -12.83 4.82 -9.30
C PRO A 13 -13.13 3.84 -8.14
N PHE A 14 -12.79 4.22 -6.90
CA PHE A 14 -13.06 3.49 -5.67
C PHE A 14 -14.43 3.85 -5.07
N ALA A 15 -15.51 3.94 -5.86
CA ALA A 15 -16.86 4.12 -5.30
C ALA A 15 -17.08 3.10 -4.16
N GLY A 16 -16.95 3.55 -2.91
CA GLY A 16 -16.50 2.70 -1.80
C GLY A 16 -17.43 1.54 -1.45
N ARG A 17 -18.67 1.54 -1.95
CA ARG A 17 -19.61 0.44 -1.74
C ARG A 17 -19.17 -0.82 -2.47
N ASP A 18 -18.81 -0.73 -3.75
CA ASP A 18 -18.47 -1.92 -4.55
C ASP A 18 -17.19 -2.60 -4.04
N ALA A 19 -16.21 -1.81 -3.57
CA ALA A 19 -14.97 -2.32 -2.99
C ALA A 19 -15.15 -2.90 -1.58
N LEU A 20 -16.00 -2.30 -0.75
CA LEU A 20 -16.33 -2.83 0.59
C LEU A 20 -17.15 -4.12 0.49
N ASP A 21 -18.09 -4.19 -0.46
CA ASP A 21 -18.85 -5.41 -0.75
C ASP A 21 -17.93 -6.52 -1.27
N ALA A 22 -16.99 -6.18 -2.16
CA ALA A 22 -15.96 -7.10 -2.62
C ALA A 22 -15.07 -7.61 -1.48
N LEU A 23 -14.66 -6.73 -0.56
CA LEU A 23 -13.89 -7.12 0.64
C LEU A 23 -14.67 -8.09 1.52
N ALA A 24 -15.97 -7.84 1.73
CA ALA A 24 -16.83 -8.73 2.51
C ALA A 24 -16.99 -10.12 1.86
N SER A 25 -16.90 -10.21 0.53
CA SER A 25 -16.97 -11.50 -0.18
C SER A 25 -15.68 -12.33 -0.14
N LEU A 26 -14.58 -11.80 0.42
CA LEU A 26 -13.31 -12.52 0.49
C LEU A 26 -13.25 -13.53 1.65
N ASP A 27 -14.10 -13.34 2.66
CA ASP A 27 -14.08 -14.10 3.89
C ASP A 27 -14.37 -15.59 3.62
N ASP A 28 -13.61 -16.48 4.26
CA ASP A 28 -13.70 -17.93 4.16
C ASP A 28 -13.50 -18.55 2.75
N LEU A 29 -13.07 -17.77 1.75
CA LEU A 29 -12.76 -18.32 0.43
C LEU A 29 -11.54 -19.24 0.47
N ASP A 30 -11.67 -20.45 -0.08
CA ASP A 30 -10.55 -21.37 -0.20
C ASP A 30 -9.60 -20.91 -1.32
N LEU A 31 -8.42 -20.41 -0.96
CA LEU A 31 -7.37 -20.03 -1.91
C LEU A 31 -6.26 -21.07 -1.90
N LEU A 32 -5.88 -21.56 -3.08
CA LEU A 32 -4.66 -22.36 -3.24
C LEU A 32 -3.50 -21.45 -3.67
N VAL A 33 -2.49 -21.35 -2.81
CA VAL A 33 -1.21 -20.73 -3.16
C VAL A 33 -0.21 -21.83 -3.48
N VAL A 34 0.45 -21.72 -4.62
CA VAL A 34 1.53 -22.61 -5.06
C VAL A 34 2.74 -21.76 -5.34
N GLY A 35 3.91 -22.06 -4.78
CA GLY A 35 5.08 -21.30 -5.19
C GLY A 35 6.30 -21.40 -4.31
N ASP A 36 7.29 -20.61 -4.72
CA ASP A 36 8.58 -20.49 -4.06
C ASP A 36 8.44 -19.71 -2.75
N VAL A 37 8.69 -20.36 -1.63
CA VAL A 37 8.67 -19.75 -0.29
C VAL A 37 10.09 -19.45 0.17
N MET A 38 10.23 -18.39 0.96
CA MET A 38 11.51 -18.00 1.54
C MET A 38 11.29 -17.35 2.90
N LEU A 39 12.30 -17.39 3.76
CA LEU A 39 12.32 -16.62 4.99
C LEU A 39 12.86 -15.22 4.67
N ASP A 40 12.10 -14.18 4.97
CA ASP A 40 12.60 -12.81 4.96
C ASP A 40 12.99 -12.43 6.38
N SER A 41 14.21 -11.89 6.57
CA SER A 41 14.59 -11.32 7.86
C SER A 41 15.16 -9.92 7.72
N TRP A 42 14.84 -9.08 8.70
CA TRP A 42 15.28 -7.71 8.80
C TRP A 42 16.03 -7.55 10.11
N VAL A 43 17.25 -7.04 10.05
CA VAL A 43 18.10 -6.75 11.20
C VAL A 43 18.36 -5.26 11.20
N TRP A 44 18.05 -4.56 12.29
CA TRP A 44 18.28 -3.12 12.36
C TRP A 44 18.97 -2.70 13.65
N GLY A 45 19.68 -1.58 13.57
CA GLY A 45 20.31 -0.95 14.72
C GLY A 45 21.07 0.31 14.34
N PRO A 46 21.48 1.12 15.33
CA PRO A 46 22.25 2.34 15.07
C PRO A 46 23.64 2.01 14.47
N PRO A 47 24.17 2.89 13.60
CA PRO A 47 25.50 2.72 13.05
C PRO A 47 26.54 3.09 14.12
N ARG A 48 27.62 2.31 14.21
CA ARG A 48 28.76 2.56 15.12
C ARG A 48 29.97 3.22 14.46
N GLY A 49 29.80 3.65 13.22
CA GLY A 49 30.89 4.12 12.36
C GLY A 49 31.42 2.99 11.47
N LEU A 50 32.63 3.18 10.92
CA LEU A 50 33.28 2.21 10.05
C LEU A 50 34.07 1.17 10.84
N SER A 51 34.16 -0.02 10.29
CA SER A 51 34.97 -1.11 10.84
C SER A 51 36.47 -0.75 10.82
N ARG A 52 37.22 -1.30 11.78
CA ARG A 52 38.70 -1.24 11.77
C ARG A 52 39.30 -2.24 10.77
N GLU A 53 38.51 -3.18 10.28
CA GLU A 53 38.91 -4.24 9.34
C GLU A 53 38.72 -3.84 7.87
N GLY A 54 37.98 -2.76 7.61
CA GLY A 54 37.73 -2.26 6.25
C GLY A 54 36.70 -1.13 6.22
N PRO A 55 36.49 -0.48 5.06
CA PRO A 55 35.58 0.66 4.90
C PRO A 55 34.11 0.22 4.83
N VAL A 56 33.68 -0.60 5.79
CA VAL A 56 32.31 -1.11 5.90
C VAL A 56 31.63 -0.59 7.16
N PRO A 57 30.33 -0.22 7.11
CA PRO A 57 29.60 0.19 8.31
C PRO A 57 29.49 -0.94 9.34
N VAL A 58 29.63 -0.61 10.61
CA VAL A 58 29.31 -1.51 11.73
C VAL A 58 27.91 -1.18 12.23
N VAL A 59 27.00 -2.14 12.15
CA VAL A 59 25.64 -2.02 12.69
C VAL A 59 25.57 -2.73 14.04
N ALA A 60 25.22 -1.98 15.10
CA ALA A 60 24.97 -2.59 16.41
C ALA A 60 23.52 -3.07 16.45
N VAL A 61 23.30 -4.37 16.22
CA VAL A 61 21.95 -4.96 16.18
C VAL A 61 21.15 -4.59 17.44
N ALA A 62 20.03 -3.90 17.22
CA ALA A 62 19.09 -3.48 18.25
C ALA A 62 17.75 -4.23 18.15
N GLY A 63 17.41 -4.73 16.96
CA GLY A 63 16.21 -5.50 16.72
C GLY A 63 16.32 -6.40 15.49
N ARG A 64 15.42 -7.38 15.44
CA ARG A 64 15.27 -8.31 14.33
C ARG A 64 13.78 -8.60 14.13
N SER A 65 13.34 -8.72 12.88
CA SER A 65 12.02 -9.23 12.51
C SER A 65 12.17 -10.26 11.40
N GLU A 66 11.24 -11.19 11.38
CA GLU A 66 11.19 -12.28 10.43
C GLU A 66 9.76 -12.37 9.91
N ALA A 67 9.62 -12.71 8.64
CA ALA A 67 8.34 -12.86 7.97
C ALA A 67 8.45 -13.92 6.87
N PRO A 68 7.34 -14.58 6.51
CA PRO A 68 7.28 -15.33 5.26
C PRO A 68 7.53 -14.38 4.08
N GLY A 69 8.30 -14.84 3.10
CA GLY A 69 8.61 -14.13 1.86
C GLY A 69 8.12 -14.91 0.63
N GLY A 70 8.01 -14.20 -0.50
CA GLY A 70 7.55 -14.78 -1.76
C GLY A 70 6.15 -15.39 -1.65
N ALA A 71 5.98 -16.65 -2.03
CA ALA A 71 4.68 -17.33 -2.00
C ALA A 71 4.13 -17.40 -0.58
N GLY A 72 5.01 -17.42 0.43
CA GLY A 72 4.62 -17.40 1.84
C GLY A 72 4.01 -16.05 2.24
N ASN A 73 4.57 -14.94 1.75
CA ASN A 73 4.00 -13.61 1.99
C ASN A 73 2.67 -13.44 1.25
N ALA A 74 2.55 -13.93 0.01
CA ALA A 74 1.29 -13.94 -0.72
C ALA A 74 0.20 -14.75 0.01
N ALA A 75 0.57 -15.91 0.56
CA ALA A 75 -0.33 -16.72 1.38
C ALA A 75 -0.75 -16.01 2.67
N ALA A 76 0.20 -15.41 3.40
CA ALA A 76 -0.10 -14.64 4.60
C ALA A 76 -0.97 -13.41 4.30
N ALA A 77 -0.75 -12.74 3.16
CA ALA A 77 -1.57 -11.61 2.72
C ALA A 77 -3.02 -12.03 2.44
N ALA A 78 -3.23 -13.14 1.73
CA ALA A 78 -4.57 -13.67 1.50
C ALA A 78 -5.27 -14.09 2.81
N ALA A 79 -4.55 -14.76 3.72
CA ALA A 79 -5.08 -15.13 5.03
C ALA A 79 -5.46 -13.90 5.88
N GLY A 80 -4.63 -12.85 5.85
CA GLY A 80 -4.91 -11.57 6.51
C GLY A 80 -6.18 -10.88 6.01
N LEU A 81 -6.58 -11.14 4.76
CA LEU A 81 -7.82 -10.64 4.15
C LEU A 81 -9.06 -11.50 4.49
N GLY A 82 -8.90 -12.61 5.21
CA GLY A 82 -9.98 -13.52 5.63
C GLY A 82 -10.09 -14.81 4.81
N ALA A 83 -9.22 -15.03 3.82
CA ALA A 83 -9.26 -16.26 3.01
C ALA A 83 -8.76 -17.48 3.80
N ARG A 84 -9.31 -18.66 3.51
CA ARG A 84 -8.77 -19.95 3.95
C ARG A 84 -7.69 -20.39 2.98
N VAL A 85 -6.44 -20.20 3.36
CA VAL A 85 -5.31 -20.41 2.44
C VAL A 85 -4.68 -21.78 2.67
N ARG A 86 -4.55 -22.56 1.59
CA ARG A 86 -3.70 -23.76 1.57
C ARG A 86 -2.47 -23.49 0.71
N LEU A 87 -1.30 -23.79 1.26
CA LEU A 87 -0.01 -23.55 0.60
C LEU A 87 0.63 -24.87 0.13
N VAL A 88 1.00 -24.92 -1.15
CA VAL A 88 1.85 -25.98 -1.73
C VAL A 88 3.19 -25.37 -2.09
N ALA A 89 4.21 -25.76 -1.33
CA ALA A 89 5.57 -25.27 -1.47
C ALA A 89 6.58 -26.34 -0.99
N THR A 90 7.86 -26.04 -1.13
CA THR A 90 8.95 -26.83 -0.57
C THR A 90 9.79 -26.00 0.37
N VAL A 91 10.24 -26.59 1.47
CA VAL A 91 11.24 -26.02 2.39
C VAL A 91 12.34 -27.04 2.65
N GLY A 92 13.50 -26.58 3.11
CA GLY A 92 14.56 -27.46 3.58
C GLY A 92 14.20 -28.13 4.91
N ASP A 93 14.85 -29.26 5.20
CA ASP A 93 14.83 -29.91 6.53
C ASP A 93 15.85 -29.20 7.45
N ASP A 94 15.61 -27.91 7.71
CA ASP A 94 16.49 -27.01 8.45
C ASP A 94 15.74 -26.05 9.39
N GLN A 95 16.51 -25.26 10.14
CA GLN A 95 15.95 -24.31 11.12
C GLN A 95 15.12 -23.22 10.43
N ASP A 96 15.56 -22.73 9.28
CA ASP A 96 14.84 -21.69 8.53
C ASP A 96 13.51 -22.22 7.98
N GLY A 97 13.48 -23.48 7.51
CA GLY A 97 12.27 -24.16 7.05
C GLY A 97 11.28 -24.42 8.20
N THR A 98 11.79 -24.81 9.37
CA THR A 98 10.97 -24.93 10.59
C THR A 98 10.39 -23.57 10.99
N ARG A 99 11.23 -22.53 11.03
CA ARG A 99 10.82 -21.17 11.40
C ARG A 99 9.80 -20.58 10.43
N LEU A 100 9.98 -20.82 9.14
CA LEU A 100 9.07 -20.36 8.11
C LEU A 100 7.67 -21.00 8.26
N ARG A 101 7.59 -22.28 8.61
CA ARG A 101 6.30 -22.93 8.91
C ARG A 101 5.61 -22.32 10.12
N GLU A 102 6.33 -22.10 11.21
CA GLU A 102 5.77 -21.43 12.40
C GLU A 102 5.16 -20.07 12.04
N LEU A 103 5.89 -19.25 11.27
CA LEU A 103 5.41 -17.94 10.83
C LEU A 103 4.18 -18.01 9.91
N LEU A 104 4.08 -19.05 9.08
CA LEU A 104 2.93 -19.28 8.20
C LEU A 104 1.71 -19.77 9.00
N ASP A 105 1.90 -20.68 9.94
CA ASP A 105 0.86 -21.19 10.83
C ASP A 105 0.32 -20.06 11.72
N ASP A 106 1.20 -19.22 12.28
CA ASP A 106 0.84 -18.01 13.04
C ASP A 106 0.03 -17.00 12.20
N ALA A 107 0.28 -16.96 10.89
CA ALA A 107 -0.46 -16.14 9.93
C ALA A 107 -1.79 -16.79 9.47
N GLY A 108 -2.13 -17.99 9.94
CA GLY A 108 -3.36 -18.71 9.60
C GLY A 108 -3.34 -19.45 8.26
N VAL A 109 -2.14 -19.76 7.74
CA VAL A 109 -1.98 -20.50 6.48
C VAL A 109 -1.93 -22.02 6.76
N ASP A 110 -2.70 -22.82 6.02
CA ASP A 110 -2.62 -24.28 6.07
C ASP A 110 -1.36 -24.78 5.34
N THR A 111 -0.36 -25.19 6.14
CA THR A 111 0.94 -25.70 5.69
C THR A 111 1.00 -27.22 5.51
N ALA A 112 -0.12 -27.96 5.64
CA ALA A 112 -0.13 -29.43 5.59
C ALA A 112 0.32 -30.02 4.23
N ALA A 113 0.34 -29.20 3.18
CA ALA A 113 0.81 -29.57 1.85
C ALA A 113 2.22 -29.02 1.52
N VAL A 114 2.90 -28.39 2.47
CA VAL A 114 4.31 -27.97 2.36
C VAL A 114 5.23 -29.17 2.58
N LEU A 115 6.13 -29.41 1.64
CA LEU A 115 6.98 -30.60 1.61
C LEU A 115 8.40 -30.29 2.09
N ASP A 116 8.96 -31.19 2.90
CA ASP A 116 10.39 -31.17 3.23
C ASP A 116 11.22 -31.72 2.07
N ASP A 117 12.18 -30.92 1.59
CA ASP A 117 13.23 -31.35 0.69
C ASP A 117 14.56 -31.45 1.45
N ARG A 118 14.87 -32.66 1.93
CA ARG A 118 16.11 -32.95 2.68
C ARG A 118 17.40 -32.64 1.90
N GLY A 119 17.31 -32.49 0.57
CA GLY A 119 18.45 -32.16 -0.28
C GLY A 119 18.72 -30.66 -0.42
N ARG A 120 17.90 -29.80 0.20
CA ARG A 120 17.96 -28.35 0.02
C ARG A 120 17.97 -27.60 1.34
N ARG A 121 18.61 -26.44 1.32
CA ARG A 121 18.49 -25.41 2.34
C ARG A 121 17.38 -24.43 1.98
N THR A 122 16.56 -24.08 2.96
CA THR A 122 15.49 -23.09 2.83
C THR A 122 16.07 -21.75 2.38
N VAL A 123 15.43 -21.09 1.41
CA VAL A 123 15.87 -19.77 0.93
C VAL A 123 15.67 -18.74 2.04
N HIS A 124 16.73 -18.01 2.40
CA HIS A 124 16.70 -16.97 3.43
C HIS A 124 17.30 -15.68 2.88
N LYS A 125 16.49 -14.62 2.89
CA LYS A 125 16.87 -13.28 2.44
C LYS A 125 16.96 -12.35 3.64
N GLN A 126 18.18 -12.11 4.11
CA GLN A 126 18.46 -11.27 5.27
C GLN A 126 18.86 -9.86 4.85
N ARG A 127 18.20 -8.86 5.42
CA ARG A 127 18.40 -7.43 5.15
C ARG A 127 18.98 -6.75 6.40
N ILE A 128 20.11 -6.08 6.26
CA ILE A 128 20.79 -5.37 7.34
C ILE A 128 20.59 -3.86 7.15
N CYS A 129 19.94 -3.22 8.11
CA CYS A 129 19.50 -1.82 8.02
C CYS A 129 20.03 -0.95 9.17
N SER A 130 20.19 0.35 8.91
CA SER A 130 20.40 1.38 9.93
C SER A 130 19.38 2.50 9.74
N GLY A 131 18.44 2.62 10.68
CA GLY A 131 17.23 3.43 10.45
C GLY A 131 16.50 2.92 9.20
N GLU A 132 16.14 3.82 8.28
CA GLU A 132 15.48 3.48 7.01
C GLU A 132 16.44 3.03 5.89
N HIS A 133 17.75 3.02 6.13
CA HIS A 133 18.73 2.70 5.10
C HIS A 133 19.10 1.23 5.10
N LEU A 134 18.86 0.55 3.97
CA LEU A 134 19.36 -0.80 3.71
C LEU A 134 20.85 -0.74 3.34
N HIS A 135 21.69 -1.46 4.08
CA HIS A 135 23.14 -1.54 3.82
C HIS A 135 23.52 -2.75 2.98
N LEU A 136 22.97 -3.91 3.30
CA LEU A 136 23.32 -5.18 2.69
C LEU A 136 22.12 -6.11 2.68
N ARG A 137 22.00 -6.90 1.60
CA ARG A 137 21.17 -8.08 1.56
C ARG A 137 22.07 -9.31 1.43
N VAL A 138 21.85 -10.29 2.30
CA VAL A 138 22.52 -11.59 2.30
C VAL A 138 21.48 -12.63 1.90
N ASP A 139 21.67 -13.23 0.74
CA ASP A 139 20.82 -14.31 0.24
C ASP A 139 21.55 -15.64 0.48
N SER A 140 20.84 -16.59 1.10
CA SER A 140 21.34 -17.94 1.38
C SER A 140 20.24 -18.97 1.14
N GLY A 141 20.60 -20.26 1.18
CA GLY A 141 19.73 -21.35 0.76
C GLY A 141 19.96 -21.77 -0.69
N ASP A 142 19.18 -22.72 -1.17
CA ASP A 142 19.35 -23.29 -2.52
C ASP A 142 18.17 -22.90 -3.42
N GLU A 143 18.47 -22.29 -4.58
CA GLU A 143 17.47 -21.83 -5.56
C GLU A 143 17.29 -22.82 -6.74
N ALA A 144 17.97 -23.96 -6.70
CA ALA A 144 17.83 -25.01 -7.71
C ALA A 144 16.49 -25.74 -7.57
N PRO A 145 15.97 -26.38 -8.65
CA PRO A 145 14.74 -27.16 -8.58
C PRO A 145 14.72 -28.19 -7.44
N PRO A 146 13.54 -28.45 -6.81
CA PRO A 146 13.42 -29.48 -5.79
C PRO A 146 13.87 -30.86 -6.30
N GLY A 147 14.27 -31.73 -5.37
CA GLY A 147 14.61 -33.11 -5.68
C GLY A 147 13.43 -33.90 -6.29
N PRO A 148 13.69 -35.03 -6.99
CA PRO A 148 12.63 -35.81 -7.65
C PRO A 148 11.47 -36.24 -6.73
N ALA A 149 11.77 -36.57 -5.47
CA ALA A 149 10.76 -36.93 -4.48
C ALA A 149 9.85 -35.75 -4.11
N ALA A 150 10.43 -34.56 -3.88
CA ALA A 150 9.67 -33.35 -3.61
C ALA A 150 8.80 -32.97 -4.83
N ASN A 151 9.35 -33.02 -6.06
CA ASN A 151 8.58 -32.75 -7.29
C ASN A 151 7.40 -33.71 -7.49
N ALA A 152 7.60 -35.01 -7.23
CA ALA A 152 6.52 -35.98 -7.27
C ALA A 152 5.47 -35.69 -6.17
N GLY A 153 5.93 -35.32 -4.97
CA GLY A 153 5.07 -34.89 -3.87
C GLY A 153 4.21 -33.67 -4.22
N ILE A 154 4.80 -32.62 -4.82
CA ILE A 154 4.07 -31.41 -5.25
C ILE A 154 2.96 -31.79 -6.22
N THR A 155 3.32 -32.59 -7.24
CA THR A 155 2.36 -33.08 -8.24
C THR A 155 1.22 -33.86 -7.59
N SER A 156 1.55 -34.75 -6.67
CA SER A 156 0.55 -35.53 -5.92
C SER A 156 -0.37 -34.64 -5.10
N ARG A 157 0.17 -33.69 -4.33
CA ARG A 157 -0.64 -32.75 -3.52
C ARG A 157 -1.59 -31.91 -4.36
N LEU A 158 -1.15 -31.44 -5.52
CA LEU A 158 -1.95 -30.56 -6.38
C LEU A 158 -3.09 -31.31 -7.08
N PHE A 159 -2.82 -32.52 -7.57
CA PHE A 159 -3.69 -33.17 -8.55
C PHE A 159 -4.31 -34.48 -8.08
N ASP A 160 -3.72 -35.18 -7.11
CA ASP A 160 -4.28 -36.44 -6.62
C ASP A 160 -5.46 -36.13 -5.70
N ALA A 161 -6.52 -36.91 -5.86
CA ALA A 161 -7.72 -36.83 -5.05
C ALA A 161 -8.31 -38.23 -4.85
N PRO A 162 -8.98 -38.48 -3.72
CA PRO A 162 -9.83 -39.66 -3.57
C PRO A 162 -10.85 -39.75 -4.71
N VAL A 163 -11.28 -40.97 -5.05
CA VAL A 163 -12.27 -41.20 -6.11
C VAL A 163 -13.54 -40.41 -5.82
N GLY A 164 -13.92 -39.53 -6.76
CA GLY A 164 -15.11 -38.68 -6.65
C GLY A 164 -14.86 -37.31 -6.00
N ALA A 165 -13.64 -37.00 -5.56
CA ALA A 165 -13.26 -35.68 -5.06
C ALA A 165 -12.46 -34.88 -6.11
N LEU A 166 -12.47 -33.56 -5.97
CA LEU A 166 -11.56 -32.69 -6.71
C LEU A 166 -10.20 -32.63 -6.00
N GLY A 167 -9.11 -32.60 -6.77
CA GLY A 167 -7.79 -32.25 -6.24
C GLY A 167 -7.77 -30.80 -5.76
N LEU A 168 -6.69 -30.40 -5.07
CA LEU A 168 -6.60 -29.07 -4.46
C LEU A 168 -6.91 -27.92 -5.44
N VAL A 169 -6.46 -28.04 -6.68
CA VAL A 169 -6.73 -27.06 -7.73
C VAL A 169 -8.24 -26.90 -7.98
N GLY A 170 -8.98 -28.00 -8.05
CA GLY A 170 -10.41 -27.95 -8.38
C GLY A 170 -11.30 -27.59 -7.18
N SER A 171 -10.87 -27.94 -5.96
CA SER A 171 -11.60 -27.66 -4.73
C SER A 171 -11.46 -26.21 -4.25
N SER A 172 -10.50 -25.45 -4.76
CA SER A 172 -10.24 -24.06 -4.37
C SER A 172 -11.06 -23.09 -5.20
N ALA A 173 -11.36 -21.91 -4.67
CA ALA A 173 -12.05 -20.83 -5.38
C ALA A 173 -11.17 -20.21 -6.47
N ALA A 174 -9.86 -20.07 -6.21
CA ALA A 174 -8.86 -19.60 -7.16
C ALA A 174 -7.49 -20.25 -6.88
N VAL A 175 -6.58 -20.13 -7.85
CA VAL A 175 -5.18 -20.55 -7.74
C VAL A 175 -4.28 -19.34 -7.94
N LEU A 176 -3.38 -19.12 -6.98
CA LEU A 176 -2.28 -18.17 -7.09
C LEU A 176 -0.97 -18.93 -7.22
N ALA A 177 -0.25 -18.70 -8.32
CA ALA A 177 1.06 -19.27 -8.54
C ALA A 177 2.15 -18.19 -8.44
N CYS A 178 3.11 -18.39 -7.55
CA CYS A 178 4.18 -17.44 -7.25
C CYS A 178 5.56 -18.01 -7.62
N ASP A 179 6.05 -17.75 -8.83
CA ASP A 179 7.29 -18.26 -9.42
C ASP A 179 8.44 -17.25 -9.27
N TYR A 180 9.17 -17.38 -8.17
CA TYR A 180 10.36 -16.56 -7.90
C TYR A 180 11.66 -17.22 -8.39
N SER A 181 11.54 -18.13 -9.37
CA SER A 181 12.67 -18.82 -10.00
C SER A 181 13.53 -19.65 -9.04
N THR A 182 12.95 -20.17 -7.95
CA THR A 182 13.64 -21.12 -7.06
C THR A 182 13.40 -22.60 -7.43
N GLY A 183 12.83 -22.79 -8.63
CA GLY A 183 12.79 -24.06 -9.34
C GLY A 183 11.59 -24.96 -9.05
N LEU A 184 10.60 -24.53 -8.24
CA LEU A 184 9.38 -25.30 -7.98
C LEU A 184 8.57 -25.57 -9.26
N PHE A 185 8.51 -24.59 -10.17
CA PHE A 185 7.74 -24.68 -11.41
C PHE A 185 8.56 -25.28 -12.55
N SER A 186 8.40 -26.58 -12.75
CA SER A 186 8.95 -27.28 -13.91
C SER A 186 8.18 -26.94 -15.21
N PRO A 187 8.81 -27.10 -16.39
CA PRO A 187 8.14 -26.92 -17.68
C PRO A 187 6.89 -27.79 -17.88
N ASP A 188 6.79 -28.94 -17.19
CA ASP A 188 5.62 -29.82 -17.24
C ASP A 188 4.53 -29.40 -16.24
N LEU A 189 4.92 -28.84 -15.09
CA LEU A 189 3.97 -28.42 -14.05
C LEU A 189 3.14 -27.21 -14.48
N ILE A 190 3.76 -26.22 -15.11
CA ILE A 190 3.12 -24.97 -15.56
C ILE A 190 1.88 -25.23 -16.44
N PRO A 191 1.98 -25.93 -17.60
CA PRO A 191 0.82 -26.18 -18.47
C PRO A 191 -0.20 -27.12 -17.81
N ARG A 192 0.23 -28.04 -16.94
CA ARG A 192 -0.67 -28.92 -16.19
C ARG A 192 -1.52 -28.15 -15.19
N LEU A 193 -0.92 -27.21 -14.45
CA LEU A 193 -1.61 -26.33 -13.52
C LEU A 193 -2.64 -25.46 -14.24
N GLY A 194 -2.23 -24.81 -15.34
CA GLY A 194 -3.14 -24.02 -16.18
C GLY A 194 -4.30 -24.83 -16.74
N SER A 195 -4.05 -26.07 -17.17
CA SER A 195 -5.10 -26.96 -17.68
C SER A 195 -6.06 -27.41 -16.58
N ALA A 196 -5.54 -27.74 -15.39
CA ALA A 196 -6.37 -28.14 -14.25
C ALA A 196 -7.26 -26.98 -13.76
N ALA A 197 -6.70 -25.78 -13.60
CA ALA A 197 -7.45 -24.60 -13.17
C ALA A 197 -8.58 -24.28 -14.15
N ARG A 198 -8.28 -24.22 -15.45
CA ARG A 198 -9.26 -23.95 -16.51
C ARG A 198 -10.35 -25.03 -16.60
N ASN A 199 -9.99 -26.31 -16.51
CA ASN A 199 -10.97 -27.40 -16.54
C ASN A 199 -11.92 -27.36 -15.34
N ALA A 200 -11.44 -26.88 -14.19
CA ALA A 200 -12.24 -26.69 -12.99
C ALA A 200 -12.95 -25.33 -12.93
N GLY A 201 -12.76 -24.45 -13.93
CA GLY A 201 -13.32 -23.10 -13.94
C GLY A 201 -12.76 -22.18 -12.85
N ARG A 202 -11.52 -22.41 -12.41
CA ARG A 202 -10.86 -21.63 -11.36
C ARG A 202 -9.93 -20.58 -11.95
N PRO A 203 -10.02 -19.30 -11.52
CA PRO A 203 -9.08 -18.28 -11.94
C PRO A 203 -7.64 -18.67 -11.59
N LEU A 204 -6.72 -18.52 -12.55
CA LEU A 204 -5.28 -18.65 -12.32
C LEU A 204 -4.61 -17.28 -12.37
N VAL A 205 -4.14 -16.81 -11.21
CA VAL A 205 -3.31 -15.61 -11.08
C VAL A 205 -1.85 -16.04 -10.92
N VAL A 206 -0.96 -15.36 -11.62
CA VAL A 206 0.47 -15.68 -11.63
C VAL A 206 1.29 -14.44 -11.28
N ASP A 207 2.13 -14.57 -10.27
CA ASP A 207 3.21 -13.62 -9.97
C ASP A 207 4.55 -14.31 -10.27
N ALA A 208 5.35 -13.78 -11.18
CA ALA A 208 6.52 -14.50 -11.70
C ALA A 208 7.66 -13.57 -12.16
N HIS A 209 8.89 -13.94 -11.83
CA HIS A 209 10.10 -13.24 -12.31
C HIS A 209 10.25 -13.31 -13.85
N ASP A 210 9.77 -14.39 -14.48
CA ASP A 210 9.68 -14.48 -15.94
C ASP A 210 8.26 -14.91 -16.37
N PRO A 211 7.37 -13.94 -16.60
CA PRO A 211 6.00 -14.22 -17.04
C PRO A 211 5.90 -14.97 -18.38
N ARG A 212 6.95 -14.94 -19.23
CA ARG A 212 6.93 -15.61 -20.55
C ARG A 212 6.88 -17.13 -20.40
N ARG A 213 7.47 -17.67 -19.33
CA ARG A 213 7.44 -19.11 -19.02
C ARG A 213 6.03 -19.63 -18.80
N TRP A 214 5.10 -18.74 -18.40
CA TRP A 214 3.73 -19.07 -18.05
C TRP A 214 2.75 -19.02 -19.23
N ALA A 215 3.17 -18.55 -20.41
CA ALA A 215 2.33 -18.50 -21.61
C ALA A 215 1.63 -19.84 -21.96
N PRO A 216 2.28 -21.02 -21.83
CA PRO A 216 1.62 -22.30 -22.07
C PRO A 216 0.45 -22.61 -21.12
N ALA A 217 0.45 -22.06 -19.90
CA ALA A 217 -0.63 -22.24 -18.94
C ALA A 217 -1.89 -21.44 -19.29
N ARG A 218 -1.71 -20.34 -20.06
CA ARG A 218 -2.71 -19.31 -20.37
C ARG A 218 -3.38 -18.75 -19.10
N PRO A 219 -2.63 -18.01 -18.26
CA PRO A 219 -3.15 -17.46 -17.00
C PRO A 219 -4.33 -16.51 -17.22
N ASP A 220 -5.20 -16.38 -16.22
CA ASP A 220 -6.21 -15.33 -16.21
C ASP A 220 -5.57 -13.97 -16.00
N ILE A 221 -4.65 -13.89 -15.03
CA ILE A 221 -3.89 -12.69 -14.70
C ILE A 221 -2.41 -13.01 -14.51
N VAL A 222 -1.54 -12.15 -15.03
CA VAL A 222 -0.14 -12.04 -14.59
C VAL A 222 0.12 -10.65 -13.97
N THR A 223 0.97 -10.58 -12.94
CA THR A 223 1.23 -9.35 -12.16
C THR A 223 2.68 -8.87 -12.21
N PRO A 224 3.28 -8.61 -13.39
CA PRO A 224 4.70 -8.25 -13.47
C PRO A 224 4.99 -6.89 -12.82
N ASN A 225 6.13 -6.79 -12.15
CA ASN A 225 6.68 -5.51 -11.69
C ASN A 225 7.33 -4.70 -12.83
N ALA A 226 7.88 -3.52 -12.50
CA ALA A 226 8.45 -2.62 -13.51
C ALA A 226 9.65 -3.26 -14.25
N GLY A 227 10.50 -3.99 -13.54
CA GLY A 227 11.66 -4.67 -14.12
C GLY A 227 11.25 -5.86 -14.99
N GLU A 228 10.33 -6.68 -14.52
CA GLU A 228 9.76 -7.80 -15.27
C GLU A 228 9.03 -7.30 -16.51
N THR A 229 8.23 -6.24 -16.38
CA THR A 229 7.55 -5.60 -17.52
C THR A 229 8.54 -5.05 -18.52
N ALA A 230 9.64 -4.42 -18.08
CA ALA A 230 10.69 -3.95 -18.98
C ALA A 230 11.31 -5.10 -19.80
N SER A 231 11.42 -6.29 -19.22
CA SER A 231 11.94 -7.49 -19.92
C SER A 231 10.99 -8.05 -20.99
N LEU A 232 9.72 -7.66 -20.97
CA LEU A 232 8.70 -8.00 -21.96
C LEU A 232 8.65 -7.01 -23.12
N LEU A 233 9.30 -5.86 -22.98
CA LEU A 233 9.33 -4.81 -24.00
C LEU A 233 10.41 -5.07 -25.06
N PRO A 234 10.21 -4.59 -26.30
CA PRO A 234 11.25 -4.65 -27.31
C PRO A 234 12.45 -3.75 -26.93
N PRO A 235 13.68 -4.04 -27.41
CA PRO A 235 14.88 -3.32 -26.98
C PRO A 235 14.83 -1.80 -27.15
N ASP A 236 14.18 -1.32 -28.21
CA ASP A 236 14.02 0.11 -28.53
C ASP A 236 13.03 0.85 -27.60
N ALA A 237 12.22 0.13 -26.83
CA ALA A 237 11.30 0.71 -25.85
C ALA A 237 11.96 1.03 -24.49
N SER A 238 13.23 0.65 -24.27
CA SER A 238 13.93 0.88 -22.99
C SER A 238 14.02 2.36 -22.61
N GLY A 239 14.39 3.22 -23.56
CA GLY A 239 14.46 4.67 -23.36
C GLY A 239 13.10 5.30 -23.04
N PRO A 240 12.08 5.07 -23.89
CA PRO A 240 10.70 5.48 -23.61
C PRO A 240 10.17 4.99 -22.26
N PHE A 241 10.45 3.74 -21.88
CA PHE A 241 9.99 3.17 -20.61
C PHE A 241 10.55 3.93 -19.41
N LEU A 242 11.83 4.30 -19.42
CA LEU A 242 12.43 5.09 -18.34
C LEU A 242 11.87 6.51 -18.25
N ALA A 243 11.37 7.06 -19.36
CA ALA A 243 10.79 8.41 -19.41
C ALA A 243 9.33 8.45 -18.96
N ASP A 244 8.52 7.48 -19.38
CA ASP A 244 7.08 7.39 -19.09
C ASP A 244 6.66 5.91 -19.11
N ARG A 245 6.76 5.24 -17.95
CA ARG A 245 6.44 3.81 -17.81
C ARG A 245 4.99 3.52 -18.18
N PRO A 246 3.96 4.21 -17.63
CA PRO A 246 2.57 3.85 -17.92
C PRO A 246 2.23 3.96 -19.40
N ARG A 247 2.67 5.04 -20.06
CA ARG A 247 2.41 5.23 -21.48
C ARG A 247 3.13 4.22 -22.35
N THR A 248 4.36 3.86 -22.00
CA THR A 248 5.14 2.87 -22.76
C THR A 248 4.53 1.48 -22.64
N VAL A 249 4.09 1.09 -21.45
CA VAL A 249 3.37 -0.18 -21.23
C VAL A 249 2.07 -0.21 -22.03
N ALA A 250 1.26 0.85 -21.96
CA ALA A 250 0.02 0.96 -22.72
C ALA A 250 0.26 0.89 -24.24
N ALA A 251 1.33 1.48 -24.75
CA ALA A 251 1.69 1.44 -26.17
C ALA A 251 2.07 0.02 -26.65
N HIS A 252 2.59 -0.82 -25.76
CA HIS A 252 3.03 -2.19 -26.08
C HIS A 252 2.08 -3.28 -25.56
N ALA A 253 0.84 -2.91 -25.23
CA ALA A 253 -0.15 -3.79 -24.61
C ALA A 253 -0.29 -5.16 -25.30
N LYS A 254 -0.41 -5.18 -26.63
CA LYS A 254 -0.56 -6.40 -27.42
C LYS A 254 0.66 -7.32 -27.35
N ALA A 255 1.87 -6.75 -27.35
CA ALA A 255 3.10 -7.53 -27.28
C ALA A 255 3.26 -8.17 -25.90
N ILE A 256 2.97 -7.42 -24.84
CA ILE A 256 3.03 -7.90 -23.45
C ILE A 256 1.99 -9.03 -23.20
N LEU A 257 0.74 -8.84 -23.65
CA LEU A 257 -0.29 -9.88 -23.56
C LEU A 257 0.11 -11.14 -24.33
N ALA A 258 0.63 -11.00 -25.56
CA ALA A 258 1.07 -12.13 -26.36
C ALA A 258 2.27 -12.87 -25.72
N ALA A 259 3.23 -12.14 -25.16
CA ALA A 259 4.43 -12.71 -24.54
C ALA A 259 4.10 -13.51 -23.26
N THR A 260 3.10 -13.05 -22.50
CA THR A 260 2.68 -13.68 -21.23
C THR A 260 1.65 -14.78 -21.43
N GLY A 261 0.94 -14.79 -22.57
CA GLY A 261 -0.19 -15.67 -22.84
C GLY A 261 -1.39 -15.46 -21.90
N ALA A 262 -1.37 -14.40 -21.09
CA ALA A 262 -2.40 -14.12 -20.10
C ALA A 262 -3.61 -13.42 -20.73
N ARG A 263 -4.79 -13.62 -20.13
CA ARG A 263 -5.99 -12.86 -20.50
C ARG A 263 -5.90 -11.40 -20.05
N VAL A 264 -5.31 -11.15 -18.88
CA VAL A 264 -5.07 -9.82 -18.32
C VAL A 264 -3.65 -9.72 -17.80
N VAL A 265 -3.01 -8.57 -18.00
CA VAL A 265 -1.75 -8.19 -17.36
C VAL A 265 -2.03 -7.00 -16.44
N VAL A 266 -1.68 -7.12 -15.15
CA VAL A 266 -1.69 -6.02 -14.19
C VAL A 266 -0.24 -5.66 -13.88
N ALA A 267 0.33 -4.74 -14.65
CA ALA A 267 1.73 -4.35 -14.51
C ALA A 267 1.89 -3.28 -13.41
N THR A 268 2.62 -3.60 -12.34
CA THR A 268 2.93 -2.63 -11.27
C THR A 268 4.22 -1.87 -11.63
N LEU A 269 4.20 -0.54 -11.50
CA LEU A 269 5.22 0.38 -12.03
C LEU A 269 5.87 1.25 -10.94
N ASP A 270 5.97 0.73 -9.73
CA ASP A 270 6.47 1.43 -8.54
C ASP A 270 5.67 2.74 -8.28
N ARG A 271 6.38 3.86 -8.13
CA ARG A 271 5.81 5.21 -7.94
C ARG A 271 4.87 5.67 -9.06
N ASP A 272 4.92 5.04 -10.23
CA ASP A 272 4.07 5.39 -11.36
C ASP A 272 2.71 4.67 -11.30
N GLY A 273 2.46 3.83 -10.29
CA GLY A 273 1.19 3.13 -10.08
C GLY A 273 1.13 1.79 -10.78
N LEU A 274 0.00 1.46 -11.42
CA LEU A 274 -0.17 0.23 -12.18
C LEU A 274 -0.93 0.45 -13.49
N VAL A 275 -0.69 -0.42 -14.47
CA VAL A 275 -1.40 -0.45 -15.75
C VAL A 275 -2.07 -1.80 -15.95
N VAL A 276 -3.37 -1.79 -16.26
CA VAL A 276 -4.15 -2.99 -16.60
C VAL A 276 -4.31 -3.08 -18.12
N LEU A 277 -3.97 -4.25 -18.64
CA LEU A 277 -4.10 -4.61 -20.05
C LEU A 277 -5.00 -5.85 -20.14
N ASP A 278 -6.15 -5.78 -20.80
CA ASP A 278 -7.05 -6.93 -20.96
C ASP A 278 -7.37 -7.29 -22.42
N GLY A 279 -6.76 -6.59 -23.38
CA GLY A 279 -6.89 -6.81 -24.82
C GLY A 279 -8.21 -6.35 -25.44
N GLU A 280 -9.26 -6.17 -24.65
CA GLU A 280 -10.63 -5.85 -25.08
C GLU A 280 -10.97 -4.37 -24.86
N ARG A 281 -10.46 -3.78 -23.77
CA ARG A 281 -10.67 -2.38 -23.39
C ARG A 281 -9.37 -1.56 -23.53
N PRO A 282 -9.47 -0.23 -23.63
CA PRO A 282 -8.30 0.63 -23.54
C PRO A 282 -7.52 0.37 -22.24
N PRO A 283 -6.17 0.41 -22.26
CA PRO A 283 -5.37 0.28 -21.05
C PRO A 283 -5.82 1.24 -19.94
N LEU A 284 -6.01 0.70 -18.74
CA LEU A 284 -6.36 1.48 -17.55
C LEU A 284 -5.09 1.77 -16.75
N HIS A 285 -4.84 3.03 -16.44
CA HIS A 285 -3.76 3.45 -15.55
C HIS A 285 -4.34 3.90 -14.21
N LEU A 286 -3.88 3.30 -13.13
CA LEU A 286 -4.15 3.73 -11.76
C LEU A 286 -2.85 4.30 -11.17
N PRO A 287 -2.79 5.61 -10.82
CA PRO A 287 -1.59 6.19 -10.23
C PRO A 287 -1.32 5.61 -8.84
N ALA A 288 -0.06 5.61 -8.41
CA ALA A 288 0.31 5.17 -7.07
C ALA A 288 -0.13 6.20 -6.02
N ASP A 289 -0.48 5.70 -4.85
CA ASP A 289 -0.52 6.52 -3.65
C ASP A 289 0.92 6.85 -3.21
N PRO A 290 1.27 8.12 -2.92
CA PRO A 290 2.60 8.47 -2.44
C PRO A 290 2.95 7.73 -1.13
N ALA A 291 4.11 7.08 -1.12
CA ALA A 291 4.65 6.33 0.01
C ALA A 291 6.17 6.59 0.16
N PRO A 292 6.76 6.40 1.37
CA PRO A 292 8.19 6.55 1.59
C PRO A 292 9.03 5.61 0.71
N ASP A 293 10.19 6.09 0.26
CA ASP A 293 11.14 5.28 -0.49
C ASP A 293 11.67 4.12 0.38
N GLY A 294 11.70 2.90 -0.15
CA GLY A 294 12.30 1.74 0.50
C GLY A 294 11.34 0.77 1.21
N HIS A 295 10.05 1.09 1.28
CA HIS A 295 9.02 0.23 1.89
C HIS A 295 8.21 -0.59 0.87
N THR A 296 8.81 -1.09 -0.22
CA THR A 296 8.05 -1.79 -1.28
C THR A 296 7.96 -3.30 -1.10
N ALA A 297 8.60 -3.87 -0.07
CA ALA A 297 8.64 -5.31 0.15
C ALA A 297 7.23 -5.88 0.43
N GLY A 298 6.81 -6.84 -0.37
CA GLY A 298 5.53 -7.53 -0.22
C GLY A 298 4.30 -6.83 -0.84
N ALA A 299 4.47 -5.67 -1.47
CA ALA A 299 3.38 -4.97 -2.15
C ALA A 299 2.86 -5.73 -3.37
N GLY A 300 3.76 -6.32 -4.16
CA GLY A 300 3.43 -7.18 -5.31
C GLY A 300 2.66 -8.44 -4.87
N ASP A 301 3.19 -9.15 -3.89
CA ASP A 301 2.57 -10.36 -3.32
C ASP A 301 1.16 -10.06 -2.78
N THR A 302 1.00 -8.93 -2.07
CA THR A 302 -0.31 -8.47 -1.56
C THR A 302 -1.28 -8.16 -2.69
N LEU A 303 -0.81 -7.52 -3.76
CA LEU A 303 -1.62 -7.23 -4.94
C LEU A 303 -2.07 -8.53 -5.63
N ALA A 304 -1.16 -9.48 -5.85
CA ALA A 304 -1.47 -10.76 -6.47
C ALA A 304 -2.42 -11.61 -5.62
N ALA A 305 -2.19 -11.68 -4.31
CA ALA A 305 -3.05 -12.35 -3.34
C ALA A 305 -4.46 -11.76 -3.32
N THR A 306 -4.58 -10.43 -3.28
CA THR A 306 -5.88 -9.74 -3.29
C THR A 306 -6.64 -9.99 -4.60
N LEU A 307 -5.94 -9.92 -5.74
CA LEU A 307 -6.54 -10.22 -7.05
C LEU A 307 -7.04 -11.67 -7.13
N ALA A 308 -6.23 -12.64 -6.71
CA ALA A 308 -6.61 -14.05 -6.74
C ALA A 308 -7.84 -14.32 -5.86
N THR A 309 -7.84 -13.76 -4.64
CA THR A 309 -8.94 -13.93 -3.69
C THR A 309 -10.22 -13.28 -4.21
N ALA A 310 -10.15 -12.04 -4.71
CA ALA A 310 -11.30 -11.33 -5.26
C ALA A 310 -11.91 -12.04 -6.48
N LEU A 311 -11.07 -12.50 -7.41
CA LEU A 311 -11.54 -13.26 -8.56
C LEU A 311 -12.16 -14.60 -8.17
N GLY A 312 -11.60 -15.29 -7.17
CA GLY A 312 -12.17 -16.51 -6.61
C GLY A 312 -13.57 -16.30 -6.02
N GLY A 313 -13.82 -15.11 -5.43
CA GLY A 313 -15.13 -14.68 -4.95
C GLY A 313 -16.09 -14.21 -6.05
N GLY A 314 -15.68 -14.24 -7.31
CA GLY A 314 -16.49 -13.79 -8.45
C GLY A 314 -16.55 -12.26 -8.62
N VAL A 315 -15.68 -11.51 -7.95
CA VAL A 315 -15.59 -10.05 -8.09
C VAL A 315 -15.15 -9.69 -9.51
N ALA A 316 -15.79 -8.69 -10.11
CA ALA A 316 -15.42 -8.19 -11.42
C ALA A 316 -13.99 -7.61 -11.42
N LEU A 317 -13.33 -7.62 -12.59
CA LEU A 317 -11.91 -7.24 -12.71
C LEU A 317 -11.60 -5.84 -12.18
N GLU A 318 -12.41 -4.83 -12.53
CA GLU A 318 -12.15 -3.43 -12.14
C GLU A 318 -12.20 -3.24 -10.60
N PRO A 319 -13.26 -3.66 -9.88
CA PRO A 319 -13.26 -3.65 -8.42
C PRO A 319 -12.14 -4.50 -7.80
N ALA A 320 -11.80 -5.65 -8.38
CA ALA A 320 -10.71 -6.51 -7.88
C ALA A 320 -9.34 -5.81 -7.97
N VAL A 321 -9.05 -5.15 -9.10
CA VAL A 321 -7.82 -4.35 -9.27
C VAL A 321 -7.80 -3.18 -8.29
N ALA A 322 -8.93 -2.49 -8.13
CA ALA A 322 -9.04 -1.37 -7.21
C ALA A 322 -8.78 -1.80 -5.75
N LEU A 323 -9.36 -2.93 -5.34
CA LEU A 323 -9.15 -3.53 -4.03
C LEU A 323 -7.68 -3.93 -3.81
N ALA A 324 -7.06 -4.56 -4.81
CA ALA A 324 -5.66 -4.97 -4.76
C ALA A 324 -4.69 -3.78 -4.71
N ALA A 325 -4.96 -2.72 -5.46
CA ALA A 325 -4.18 -1.48 -5.39
C ALA A 325 -4.28 -0.83 -4.00
N ALA A 326 -5.48 -0.78 -3.42
CA ALA A 326 -5.69 -0.28 -2.08
C ALA A 326 -4.96 -1.12 -1.02
N ALA A 327 -4.98 -2.45 -1.14
CA ALA A 327 -4.24 -3.34 -0.25
C ALA A 327 -2.73 -3.14 -0.34
N ALA A 328 -2.18 -3.03 -1.56
CA ALA A 328 -0.77 -2.70 -1.77
C ALA A 328 -0.40 -1.33 -1.16
N SER A 329 -1.29 -0.33 -1.27
CA SER A 329 -1.08 1.01 -0.70
C SER A 329 -0.94 1.04 0.83
N VAL A 330 -1.54 0.05 1.52
CA VAL A 330 -1.40 -0.13 2.97
C VAL A 330 -0.01 -0.68 3.31
N VAL A 331 0.42 -1.70 2.57
CA VAL A 331 1.70 -2.41 2.81
C VAL A 331 2.90 -1.51 2.56
N VAL A 332 2.85 -0.66 1.52
CA VAL A 332 3.98 0.23 1.18
C VAL A 332 4.27 1.31 2.23
N ARG A 333 3.43 1.44 3.27
CA ARG A 333 3.62 2.39 4.38
C ARG A 333 4.21 1.73 5.62
N ARG A 334 4.38 0.41 5.61
CA ARG A 334 4.84 -0.38 6.75
C ARG A 334 6.31 -0.79 6.55
N PRO A 335 7.11 -0.82 7.62
CA PRO A 335 8.47 -1.32 7.52
C PRO A 335 8.47 -2.85 7.32
N GLY A 336 9.48 -3.33 6.61
CA GLY A 336 9.72 -4.76 6.44
C GLY A 336 8.76 -5.44 5.46
N THR A 337 8.75 -6.78 5.48
CA THR A 337 7.77 -7.59 4.75
C THR A 337 6.51 -7.65 5.60
N SER A 338 5.43 -7.02 5.13
CA SER A 338 4.18 -6.91 5.89
C SER A 338 2.96 -7.25 5.04
N VAL A 339 1.85 -7.55 5.72
CA VAL A 339 0.59 -7.91 5.11
C VAL A 339 -0.49 -6.85 5.38
N CYS A 340 -1.47 -6.76 4.47
CA CYS A 340 -2.68 -5.97 4.67
C CYS A 340 -3.78 -6.86 5.25
N THR A 341 -4.32 -6.51 6.41
CA THR A 341 -5.48 -7.24 6.96
C THR A 341 -6.80 -6.72 6.39
N ALA A 342 -7.88 -7.50 6.50
CA ALA A 342 -9.22 -7.03 6.15
C ALA A 342 -9.62 -5.76 6.93
N ALA A 343 -9.20 -5.63 8.19
CA ALA A 343 -9.45 -4.44 9.00
C ALA A 343 -8.66 -3.21 8.51
N ASP A 344 -7.43 -3.43 8.03
CA ASP A 344 -6.62 -2.36 7.43
C ASP A 344 -7.25 -1.89 6.12
N LEU A 345 -7.62 -2.84 5.25
CA LEU A 345 -8.21 -2.56 3.95
C LEU A 345 -9.58 -1.88 4.09
N ARG A 346 -10.42 -2.33 5.02
CA ARG A 346 -11.69 -1.67 5.34
C ARG A 346 -11.45 -0.22 5.76
N ALA A 347 -10.51 0.03 6.66
CA ALA A 347 -10.20 1.39 7.10
C ALA A 347 -9.66 2.27 5.94
N ARG A 348 -8.93 1.68 4.99
CA ARG A 348 -8.44 2.36 3.78
C ARG A 348 -9.55 2.69 2.76
N LEU A 349 -10.56 1.84 2.66
CA LEU A 349 -11.68 1.96 1.72
C LEU A 349 -12.85 2.77 2.28
N GLU A 350 -12.99 2.83 3.60
CA GLU A 350 -14.02 3.63 4.24
C GLU A 350 -13.86 5.11 3.81
N PRO A 351 -14.96 5.76 3.38
CA PRO A 351 -14.90 7.15 3.03
C PRO A 351 -14.40 7.95 4.23
N LYS A 352 -13.49 8.91 4.00
CA LYS A 352 -13.14 9.87 5.04
C LYS A 352 -14.44 10.51 5.56
N PRO A 353 -14.58 10.67 6.89
CA PRO A 353 -15.77 11.27 7.46
C PRO A 353 -15.99 12.66 6.86
N THR A 354 -17.23 12.93 6.45
CA THR A 354 -17.60 14.21 5.86
C THR A 354 -17.77 15.25 6.96
N GLY A 355 -16.94 16.30 6.96
CA GLY A 355 -17.03 17.38 7.95
C GLY A 355 -16.38 17.03 9.28
N ALA A 356 -16.79 17.73 10.34
CA ALA A 356 -16.20 17.58 11.66
C ALA A 356 -16.79 16.41 12.45
N ILE A 357 -15.91 15.72 13.19
CA ILE A 357 -16.27 14.69 14.16
C ILE A 357 -16.32 15.34 15.55
N ASP A 358 -17.25 14.89 16.39
CA ASP A 358 -17.23 15.27 17.80
C ASP A 358 -15.96 14.77 18.50
N LEU A 359 -15.54 15.49 19.54
CA LEU A 359 -14.27 15.20 20.22
C LEU A 359 -14.23 13.81 20.88
N PRO A 360 -15.29 13.30 21.55
CA PRO A 360 -15.30 11.95 22.09
C PRO A 360 -15.13 10.85 21.02
N ALA A 361 -15.88 10.90 19.93
CA ALA A 361 -15.77 9.92 18.84
C ALA A 361 -14.42 10.03 18.13
N LEU A 362 -13.87 11.23 18.00
CA LEU A 362 -12.51 11.41 17.48
C LEU A 362 -11.46 10.81 18.43
N ALA A 363 -11.62 10.95 19.75
CA ALA A 363 -10.69 10.36 20.71
C ALA A 363 -10.64 8.83 20.61
N GLU A 364 -11.78 8.17 20.41
CA GLU A 364 -11.85 6.71 20.18
C GLU A 364 -11.15 6.29 18.87
N ARG A 365 -11.35 7.05 17.78
CA ARG A 365 -10.63 6.83 16.52
C ARG A 365 -9.12 6.99 16.69
N VAL A 366 -8.69 8.04 17.39
CA VAL A 366 -7.28 8.28 17.71
C VAL A 366 -6.71 7.17 18.59
N HIS A 367 -7.48 6.63 19.52
CA HIS A 367 -7.08 5.46 20.31
C HIS A 367 -6.83 4.24 19.42
N THR A 368 -7.70 3.99 18.45
CA THR A 368 -7.57 2.90 17.47
C THR A 368 -6.33 3.07 16.60
N GLU A 369 -6.10 4.28 16.08
CA GLU A 369 -4.91 4.61 15.29
C GLU A 369 -3.61 4.42 16.08
N ARG A 370 -3.60 4.76 17.37
CA ARG A 370 -2.44 4.51 18.23
C ARG A 370 -2.14 3.02 18.43
N HIS A 371 -3.17 2.19 18.59
CA HIS A 371 -2.97 0.73 18.68
C HIS A 371 -2.39 0.15 17.39
N ARG A 372 -2.62 0.82 16.25
CA ARG A 372 -2.00 0.48 14.96
C ARG A 372 -0.58 1.02 14.80
N GLY A 373 -0.06 1.75 15.79
CA GLY A 373 1.26 2.38 15.75
C GLY A 373 1.31 3.69 14.95
N SER A 374 0.16 4.23 14.53
CA SER A 374 0.08 5.48 13.77
C SER A 374 0.54 6.67 14.62
N ARG A 375 1.39 7.53 14.05
CA ARG A 375 1.84 8.78 14.65
C ARG A 375 0.81 9.88 14.42
N ILE A 376 0.29 10.45 15.51
CA ILE A 376 -0.82 11.40 15.48
C ILE A 376 -0.30 12.84 15.44
N VAL A 377 -0.70 13.58 14.41
CA VAL A 377 -0.39 14.99 14.22
C VAL A 377 -1.63 15.83 14.46
N LEU A 378 -1.51 16.88 15.29
CA LEU A 378 -2.55 17.88 15.49
C LEU A 378 -2.08 19.25 15.02
N THR A 379 -2.92 19.92 14.26
CA THR A 379 -2.86 21.37 14.04
C THR A 379 -4.20 22.00 14.37
N ASN A 380 -4.24 23.32 14.57
CA ASN A 380 -5.49 24.05 14.64
C ASN A 380 -5.38 25.48 14.11
N GLY A 381 -6.51 26.02 13.68
CA GLY A 381 -6.63 27.38 13.22
C GLY A 381 -8.03 27.77 12.74
N CYS A 382 -8.15 29.01 12.29
CA CYS A 382 -9.43 29.54 11.80
C CYS A 382 -9.77 29.04 10.40
N PHE A 383 -8.76 28.84 9.52
CA PHE A 383 -8.91 28.40 8.12
C PHE A 383 -9.99 29.17 7.34
N ASP A 384 -10.06 30.48 7.55
CA ASP A 384 -11.18 31.29 7.11
C ASP A 384 -11.15 31.56 5.60
N VAL A 385 -10.11 32.23 5.09
CA VAL A 385 -9.89 32.31 3.63
C VAL A 385 -8.61 31.55 3.33
N LEU A 386 -8.78 30.36 2.75
CA LEU A 386 -7.69 29.49 2.38
C LEU A 386 -6.91 30.05 1.17
N HIS A 387 -5.63 29.74 1.15
CA HIS A 387 -4.70 30.09 0.06
C HIS A 387 -3.61 29.01 0.00
N ARG A 388 -2.75 29.07 -1.02
CA ARG A 388 -1.65 28.09 -1.22
C ARG A 388 -0.80 27.80 0.02
N GLY A 389 -0.67 28.79 0.91
CA GLY A 389 0.10 28.67 2.15
C GLY A 389 -0.55 27.71 3.15
N HIS A 390 -1.88 27.69 3.25
CA HIS A 390 -2.58 26.70 4.08
C HIS A 390 -2.44 25.28 3.52
N ILE A 391 -2.46 25.13 2.19
CA ILE A 391 -2.26 23.81 1.55
C ILE A 391 -0.84 23.30 1.83
N ALA A 392 0.18 24.13 1.58
CA ALA A 392 1.57 23.77 1.88
C ALA A 392 1.79 23.49 3.37
N TYR A 393 1.15 24.26 4.25
CA TYR A 393 1.20 24.07 5.69
C TYR A 393 0.58 22.74 6.13
N LEU A 394 -0.61 22.39 5.62
CA LEU A 394 -1.28 21.13 5.96
C LEU A 394 -0.51 19.93 5.41
N ALA A 395 0.03 20.02 4.18
CA ALA A 395 0.88 18.99 3.61
C ALA A 395 2.15 18.77 4.44
N ALA A 396 2.82 19.85 4.87
CA ALA A 396 3.99 19.77 5.73
C ALA A 396 3.66 19.23 7.13
N ALA A 397 2.49 19.57 7.69
CA ALA A 397 2.02 18.98 8.93
C ALA A 397 1.75 17.47 8.77
N ARG A 398 1.07 17.07 7.68
CA ARG A 398 0.79 15.66 7.36
C ARG A 398 2.06 14.84 7.18
N ALA A 399 3.15 15.43 6.69
CA ALA A 399 4.45 14.77 6.55
C ALA A 399 5.14 14.44 7.89
N LEU A 400 4.68 14.98 9.02
CA LEU A 400 5.27 14.75 10.34
C LEU A 400 4.69 13.54 11.09
N GLY A 401 3.71 12.84 10.50
CA GLY A 401 3.12 11.62 11.06
C GLY A 401 2.16 10.94 10.08
N ASP A 402 1.29 10.08 10.60
CA ASP A 402 0.44 9.19 9.79
C ASP A 402 -1.01 9.67 9.72
N VAL A 403 -1.46 10.41 10.75
CA VAL A 403 -2.82 10.92 10.87
C VAL A 403 -2.79 12.41 11.18
N LEU A 404 -3.31 13.25 10.27
CA LEU A 404 -3.44 14.69 10.49
C LEU A 404 -4.86 15.06 10.96
N ILE A 405 -4.93 15.57 12.18
CA ILE A 405 -6.12 16.15 12.78
C ILE A 405 -6.03 17.68 12.69
N VAL A 406 -7.10 18.30 12.19
CA VAL A 406 -7.23 19.76 12.10
C VAL A 406 -8.34 20.24 13.03
N GLY A 407 -7.95 20.92 14.09
CA GLY A 407 -8.86 21.69 14.94
C GLY A 407 -9.31 22.97 14.24
N VAL A 408 -10.61 23.13 14.03
CA VAL A 408 -11.21 24.28 13.37
C VAL A 408 -11.94 25.13 14.39
N ASN A 409 -11.56 26.40 14.51
CA ASN A 409 -12.25 27.33 15.41
C ASN A 409 -13.71 27.52 14.98
N SER A 410 -14.63 27.56 15.94
CA SER A 410 -16.02 27.96 15.73
C SER A 410 -16.12 29.40 15.19
N ASP A 411 -17.26 29.78 14.62
CA ASP A 411 -17.48 31.17 14.16
C ASP A 411 -17.41 32.18 15.32
N ALA A 412 -17.90 31.79 16.50
CA ALA A 412 -17.81 32.61 17.71
C ALA A 412 -16.36 32.79 18.16
N GLY A 413 -15.58 31.70 18.17
CA GLY A 413 -14.15 31.72 18.51
C GLY A 413 -13.33 32.59 17.55
N VAL A 414 -13.57 32.47 16.23
CA VAL A 414 -12.89 33.34 15.25
C VAL A 414 -13.27 34.81 15.45
N ARG A 415 -14.53 35.10 15.77
CA ARG A 415 -14.99 36.48 16.03
C ARG A 415 -14.35 37.08 17.28
N ARG A 416 -14.21 36.31 18.36
CA ARG A 416 -13.49 36.77 19.57
C ARG A 416 -12.01 37.03 19.27
N LEU A 417 -11.38 36.15 18.48
CA LEU A 417 -9.94 36.24 18.17
C LEU A 417 -9.60 37.36 17.17
N LYS A 418 -10.42 37.57 16.14
CA LYS A 418 -10.10 38.44 14.99
C LYS A 418 -11.05 39.64 14.82
N GLY A 419 -12.06 39.77 15.68
CA GLY A 419 -13.01 40.87 15.68
C GLY A 419 -14.32 40.60 14.91
N PRO A 420 -15.28 41.53 14.98
CA PRO A 420 -16.68 41.33 14.54
C PRO A 420 -16.85 41.06 13.03
N GLY A 421 -15.92 41.53 12.19
CA GLY A 421 -15.93 41.32 10.74
C GLY A 421 -15.38 39.96 10.29
N ARG A 422 -15.20 39.02 11.22
CA ARG A 422 -14.65 37.67 10.98
C ARG A 422 -15.50 36.64 11.74
N PRO A 423 -15.61 35.39 11.26
CA PRO A 423 -15.05 34.91 10.00
C PRO A 423 -15.78 35.45 8.76
N VAL A 424 -15.15 35.35 7.57
CA VAL A 424 -15.80 35.69 6.29
C VAL A 424 -16.56 34.50 5.74
N ASN A 425 -15.97 33.30 5.81
CA ASN A 425 -16.63 32.06 5.45
C ASN A 425 -17.23 31.41 6.70
N SER A 426 -18.44 30.85 6.58
CA SER A 426 -19.11 30.17 7.68
C SER A 426 -18.32 28.94 8.13
N LEU A 427 -18.56 28.44 9.35
CA LEU A 427 -17.96 27.19 9.81
C LEU A 427 -18.24 26.03 8.83
N GLU A 428 -19.46 25.96 8.31
CA GLU A 428 -19.87 24.95 7.33
C GLU A 428 -19.01 24.99 6.06
N ASP A 429 -18.85 26.18 5.47
CA ASP A 429 -18.03 26.37 4.26
C ASP A 429 -16.56 26.00 4.51
N ARG A 430 -16.03 26.41 5.67
CA ARG A 430 -14.64 26.12 6.05
C ARG A 430 -14.41 24.61 6.21
N LEU A 431 -15.34 23.91 6.87
CA LEU A 431 -15.28 22.45 7.01
C LEU A 431 -15.40 21.76 5.66
N ALA A 432 -16.30 22.22 4.77
CA ALA A 432 -16.47 21.64 3.44
C ALA A 432 -15.18 21.73 2.61
N VAL A 433 -14.53 22.90 2.60
CA VAL A 433 -13.26 23.06 1.87
C VAL A 433 -12.14 22.24 2.51
N LEU A 434 -12.01 22.24 3.84
CA LEU A 434 -10.99 21.44 4.52
C LEU A 434 -11.17 19.93 4.33
N THR A 435 -12.42 19.45 4.28
CA THR A 435 -12.75 18.03 4.02
C THR A 435 -12.26 17.60 2.64
N ALA A 436 -12.23 18.51 1.66
CA ALA A 436 -11.75 18.24 0.31
C ALA A 436 -10.21 18.25 0.18
N ILE A 437 -9.47 18.60 1.24
CA ILE A 437 -8.01 18.58 1.23
C ILE A 437 -7.52 17.18 1.59
N THR A 438 -6.84 16.52 0.64
CA THR A 438 -6.37 15.14 0.76
C THR A 438 -5.52 14.88 2.00
N ASP A 439 -4.70 15.85 2.41
CA ASP A 439 -3.78 15.75 3.55
C ASP A 439 -4.46 15.77 4.92
N VAL A 440 -5.75 16.13 4.99
CA VAL A 440 -6.52 16.18 6.25
C VAL A 440 -7.27 14.87 6.46
N ASP A 441 -7.05 14.23 7.61
CA ASP A 441 -7.71 12.96 7.96
C ASP A 441 -8.94 13.17 8.82
N TYR A 442 -8.84 14.06 9.82
CA TYR A 442 -9.96 14.38 10.71
C TYR A 442 -10.10 15.87 10.96
N LEU A 443 -11.35 16.32 11.03
CA LEU A 443 -11.72 17.67 11.44
C LEU A 443 -12.42 17.62 12.79
N VAL A 444 -12.09 18.53 13.68
CA VAL A 444 -12.79 18.72 14.95
C VAL A 444 -13.04 20.19 15.19
N VAL A 445 -14.26 20.54 15.59
CA VAL A 445 -14.60 21.93 15.92
C VAL A 445 -14.34 22.16 17.40
N PHE A 446 -13.76 23.31 17.71
CA PHE A 446 -13.57 23.75 19.08
C PHE A 446 -13.89 25.24 19.20
N ASP A 447 -14.43 25.64 20.35
CA ASP A 447 -14.83 27.03 20.63
C ASP A 447 -13.87 27.71 21.60
N GLU A 448 -13.01 26.97 22.28
CA GLU A 448 -12.08 27.48 23.29
C GLU A 448 -11.03 28.40 22.67
N ASP A 449 -10.53 29.35 23.47
CA ASP A 449 -9.51 30.32 23.04
C ASP A 449 -8.14 29.65 22.83
N THR A 450 -7.90 28.50 23.48
CA THR A 450 -6.70 27.66 23.33
C THR A 450 -7.08 26.24 22.91
N ALA A 451 -6.14 25.53 22.28
CA ALA A 451 -6.35 24.14 21.88
C ALA A 451 -6.14 23.14 23.04
N THR A 452 -6.09 23.61 24.29
CA THR A 452 -5.77 22.80 25.48
C THR A 452 -6.73 21.62 25.66
N GLY A 453 -8.02 21.81 25.42
CA GLY A 453 -9.03 20.74 25.49
C GLY A 453 -8.78 19.65 24.45
N LEU A 454 -8.53 20.05 23.20
CA LEU A 454 -8.19 19.12 22.11
C LEU A 454 -6.91 18.33 22.41
N ILE A 455 -5.86 19.00 22.89
CA ILE A 455 -4.58 18.34 23.22
C ILE A 455 -4.76 17.37 24.39
N THR A 456 -5.55 17.73 25.40
CA THR A 456 -5.82 16.86 26.54
C THR A 456 -6.52 15.57 26.11
N ALA A 457 -7.53 15.68 25.26
CA ALA A 457 -8.29 14.52 24.79
C ALA A 457 -7.51 13.68 23.77
N LEU A 458 -6.85 14.32 22.80
CA LEU A 458 -6.24 13.64 21.66
C LEU A 458 -4.78 13.24 21.91
N ARG A 459 -4.07 13.87 22.87
CA ARG A 459 -2.68 13.61 23.26
C ARG A 459 -1.68 13.50 22.09
N PRO A 460 -1.66 14.44 21.12
CA PRO A 460 -0.94 14.27 19.86
C PRO A 460 0.58 14.04 20.04
N ASP A 461 1.16 13.20 19.18
CA ASP A 461 2.60 12.95 19.14
C ASP A 461 3.35 14.17 18.57
N VAL A 462 2.71 14.89 17.66
CA VAL A 462 3.22 16.14 17.08
C VAL A 462 2.12 17.19 17.06
N TYR A 463 2.40 18.36 17.65
CA TYR A 463 1.57 19.54 17.55
C TYR A 463 2.23 20.57 16.64
N VAL A 464 1.56 20.91 15.54
CA VAL A 464 2.13 21.72 14.46
C VAL A 464 1.54 23.12 14.46
N LYS A 465 2.39 24.14 14.33
CA LYS A 465 2.01 25.55 14.16
C LYS A 465 2.75 26.20 13.00
N GLY A 466 2.12 27.19 12.38
CA GLY A 466 2.75 27.98 11.32
C GLY A 466 3.85 28.89 11.88
N GLY A 467 4.82 29.25 11.03
CA GLY A 467 6.02 30.03 11.39
C GLY A 467 5.80 31.42 12.00
N ASP A 468 4.57 31.93 12.04
CA ASP A 468 4.22 33.20 12.70
C ASP A 468 4.13 33.08 14.24
N TYR A 469 4.15 31.85 14.78
CA TYR A 469 4.11 31.60 16.23
C TYR A 469 5.50 31.29 16.76
N THR A 470 5.85 31.89 17.90
CA THR A 470 7.02 31.46 18.69
C THR A 470 6.58 30.56 19.83
N GLU A 471 7.50 29.77 20.36
CA GLU A 471 7.19 28.85 21.47
C GLU A 471 6.67 29.55 22.73
N ALA A 472 7.18 30.76 23.01
CA ALA A 472 6.69 31.60 24.10
C ALA A 472 5.24 32.09 23.91
N MET A 473 4.71 32.01 22.69
CA MET A 473 3.34 32.41 22.34
C MET A 473 2.35 31.25 22.37
N LEU A 474 2.77 30.03 22.74
CA LEU A 474 1.93 28.83 22.77
C LEU A 474 1.78 28.29 24.20
N PRO A 475 0.72 28.67 24.93
CA PRO A 475 0.38 28.08 26.23
C PRO A 475 0.33 26.55 26.20
N GLU A 476 -0.02 25.96 25.05
CA GLU A 476 -0.16 24.54 24.84
C GLU A 476 1.16 23.76 24.79
N ALA A 477 2.28 24.43 24.52
CA ALA A 477 3.57 23.75 24.30
C ALA A 477 4.02 22.94 25.52
N THR A 478 3.76 23.46 26.72
CA THR A 478 4.06 22.77 28.00
C THR A 478 3.23 21.50 28.15
N LEU A 479 1.94 21.55 27.78
CA LEU A 479 1.04 20.41 27.89
C LEU A 479 1.42 19.28 26.92
N VAL A 480 1.71 19.62 25.66
CA VAL A 480 2.12 18.65 24.64
C VAL A 480 3.35 17.87 25.11
N ARG A 481 4.37 18.56 25.64
CA ARG A 481 5.58 17.91 26.15
C ARG A 481 5.35 17.08 27.40
N ALA A 482 4.52 17.56 28.32
CA ALA A 482 4.16 16.80 29.52
C ALA A 482 3.47 15.47 29.18
N GLN A 483 2.83 15.40 28.00
CA GLN A 483 2.20 14.19 27.47
C GLN A 483 3.13 13.36 26.56
N GLY A 484 4.40 13.76 26.40
CA GLY A 484 5.39 13.07 25.57
C GLY A 484 5.40 13.47 24.10
N GLY A 485 4.57 14.43 23.69
CA GLY A 485 4.50 14.94 22.32
C GLY A 485 5.55 16.01 22.00
N GLN A 486 5.69 16.34 20.71
CA GLN A 486 6.63 17.33 20.19
C GLN A 486 5.89 18.53 19.60
N VAL A 487 6.41 19.74 19.80
CA VAL A 487 5.92 20.94 19.09
C VAL A 487 6.80 21.19 17.87
N ARG A 488 6.20 21.37 16.69
CA ARG A 488 6.90 21.67 15.44
C ARG A 488 6.35 22.93 14.80
N PHE A 489 7.27 23.77 14.34
CA PHE A 489 6.95 24.95 13.55
C PHE A 489 7.32 24.65 12.10
N VAL A 490 6.39 24.92 11.19
CA VAL A 490 6.62 24.78 9.75
C VAL A 490 6.74 26.17 9.16
N ASP A 491 7.77 26.36 8.33
CA ASP A 491 8.05 27.63 7.66
C ASP A 491 6.83 28.11 6.86
N TYR A 492 6.42 29.34 7.16
CA TYR A 492 5.35 29.99 6.44
C TYR A 492 5.86 30.40 5.05
N VAL A 493 5.20 29.96 3.97
CA VAL A 493 5.51 30.43 2.62
C VAL A 493 5.11 31.92 2.54
N PRO A 494 6.07 32.87 2.54
CA PRO A 494 5.75 34.28 2.62
C PRO A 494 5.24 34.72 1.24
N ASP A 495 3.93 34.96 1.14
CA ASP A 495 3.41 35.85 0.09
C ASP A 495 1.93 36.22 0.24
N HIS A 496 1.12 35.48 1.00
CA HIS A 496 -0.32 35.77 1.07
C HIS A 496 -0.88 35.47 2.46
N SER A 497 -0.97 36.43 3.37
CA SER A 497 -1.81 36.27 4.57
C SER A 497 -3.28 36.50 4.21
N THR A 498 -4.20 35.76 4.84
CA THR A 498 -5.65 35.96 4.68
C THR A 498 -6.04 37.43 4.89
N SER A 499 -5.46 38.10 5.88
CA SER A 499 -5.68 39.54 6.13
C SER A 499 -5.17 40.39 4.98
N GLY A 500 -3.95 40.15 4.47
CA GLY A 500 -3.39 40.89 3.33
C GLY A 500 -4.11 40.63 2.00
N LEU A 501 -4.80 39.51 1.83
CA LEU A 501 -5.66 39.26 0.68
C LEU A 501 -6.96 40.06 0.78
N LEU A 502 -7.56 40.14 1.97
CA LEU A 502 -8.77 40.93 2.23
C LEU A 502 -8.50 42.43 2.19
N ASP A 503 -7.36 42.88 2.69
CA ASP A 503 -6.95 44.29 2.61
C ASP A 503 -6.69 44.72 1.17
N ARG A 504 -6.18 43.83 0.30
CA ARG A 504 -6.09 44.08 -1.15
C ARG A 504 -7.46 44.19 -1.81
N ILE A 505 -8.43 43.36 -1.39
CA ILE A 505 -9.80 43.43 -1.90
C ILE A 505 -10.49 44.73 -1.44
N ARG A 506 -10.30 45.14 -0.18
CA ARG A 506 -10.85 46.38 0.39
C ARG A 506 -10.13 47.65 -0.11
N GLY A 507 -8.85 47.55 -0.48
CA GLY A 507 -8.00 48.65 -0.93
C GLY A 507 -8.15 49.05 -2.41
N GLY A 508 -9.03 48.40 -3.18
CA GLY A 508 -9.49 48.92 -4.47
C GLY A 508 -8.41 49.14 -5.54
N ARG A 509 -7.77 48.07 -6.02
CA ARG A 509 -7.24 48.05 -7.40
C ARG A 509 -7.75 46.80 -8.11
N ALA A 510 -8.92 46.93 -8.73
CA ALA A 510 -9.31 45.99 -9.79
C ALA A 510 -8.32 46.16 -10.96
N PRO A 511 -7.67 45.09 -11.46
CA PRO A 511 -7.06 45.15 -12.77
C PRO A 511 -8.19 45.44 -13.76
N ALA A 512 -8.01 46.42 -14.63
CA ALA A 512 -8.96 46.70 -15.70
C ALA A 512 -9.21 45.40 -16.47
N LEU A 513 -10.42 44.83 -16.35
CA LEU A 513 -10.90 43.79 -17.24
C LEU A 513 -10.92 44.39 -18.64
N THR A 514 -9.88 44.14 -19.42
CA THR A 514 -9.88 44.36 -20.86
C THR A 514 -10.95 43.47 -21.45
N ARG A 515 -12.13 44.06 -21.69
CA ARG A 515 -13.15 43.51 -22.58
C ARG A 515 -12.47 43.19 -23.92
N ARG A 516 -12.14 41.92 -24.15
CA ARG A 516 -11.95 41.45 -25.53
C ARG A 516 -13.31 41.54 -26.20
N ARG A 517 -13.39 42.41 -27.21
CA ARG A 517 -14.54 42.51 -28.11
C ARG A 517 -14.75 41.14 -28.79
N ARG A 518 -16.03 40.88 -29.09
CA ARG A 518 -16.62 39.68 -29.69
C ARG A 518 -15.79 39.04 -30.79
#